data_AF-A0A7W6TAI9-F1
#
_entry.id   AF-A0A7W6TAI9-F1
#
_cell.length_a   1.000
_cell.length_b   1.000
_cell.length_c   1.000
_cell.angle_alpha   90.00
_cell.angle_beta   90.00
_cell.angle_gamma   90.00
#
_symmetry.space_group_name_H-M   'P 1'
#
loop_
_entity.id
_entity.type
_entity.pdbx_description
1 polymer ?
#
loop_
_entity_poly.entity_id
_entity_poly.type
_entity_poly.pdbx_seq_one_letter_code
_entity_poly.pdbx_strand_id
1 'polypeptide(L)' 'MTDEIPSPSRFFVRIGGKGWMVYDRERKGPALIGTGWAANLTKEQAEQVLRSLTADKPPTKADRDPPA' A
#
# COMPACT_ATOMS: atom_id res chain seq x y z
N MET A 1 18.01 -19.77 -7.26
CA MET A 1 17.79 -18.41 -6.76
C MET A 1 16.47 -17.94 -7.33
N THR A 2 15.37 -18.15 -6.60
CA THR A 2 14.09 -17.58 -7.00
C THR A 2 14.21 -16.10 -6.67
N ASP A 3 14.45 -15.29 -7.69
CA ASP A 3 14.36 -13.84 -7.59
C ASP A 3 12.88 -13.56 -7.30
N GLU A 4 12.51 -13.54 -6.01
CA GLU A 4 11.19 -13.09 -5.58
C GLU A 4 11.12 -11.60 -5.87
N ILE A 5 10.90 -11.24 -7.14
CA ILE A 5 10.59 -9.88 -7.54
C ILE A 5 9.42 -9.46 -6.64
N PRO A 6 9.59 -8.47 -5.75
CA PRO A 6 8.55 -8.08 -4.84
C PRO A 6 7.32 -7.73 -5.67
N SER A 7 6.25 -8.51 -5.51
CA SER A 7 5.00 -8.27 -6.20
C SER A 7 4.66 -6.79 -6.00
N PRO A 8 4.43 -6.02 -7.07
CA PRO A 8 4.26 -4.58 -6.95
C PRO A 8 3.15 -4.28 -5.94
N SER A 9 3.45 -3.48 -4.90
CA SER A 9 2.50 -3.19 -3.82
C SER A 9 1.13 -2.83 -4.36
N ARG A 10 0.07 -3.47 -3.86
CA ARG A 10 -1.31 -3.22 -4.31
C ARG A 10 -1.67 -1.73 -4.26
N PHE A 11 -1.18 -1.05 -3.23
CA PHE A 11 -1.43 0.35 -2.97
C PHE A 11 -0.20 1.22 -3.26
N PHE A 12 -0.40 2.40 -3.81
CA PHE A 12 0.66 3.42 -3.95
C PHE A 12 0.09 4.84 -3.94
N VAL A 13 0.89 5.83 -3.56
CA VAL A 13 0.48 7.24 -3.55
C VAL A 13 0.65 7.86 -4.95
N ARG A 14 -0.33 8.63 -5.41
CA ARG A 14 -0.25 9.42 -6.65
C ARG A 14 -1.02 10.73 -6.56
N ILE A 15 -0.66 11.69 -7.42
CA ILE A 15 -1.45 12.90 -7.64
C ILE A 15 -2.68 12.59 -8.52
N GLY A 16 -3.84 13.09 -8.12
CA GLY A 16 -5.10 13.09 -8.87
C GLY A 16 -5.51 14.49 -9.29
N GLY A 17 -6.71 14.63 -9.88
CA GLY A 17 -7.20 15.91 -10.38
C GLY A 17 -7.50 16.98 -9.32
N LYS A 18 -7.77 16.59 -8.06
CA LYS A 18 -8.12 17.51 -6.96
C LYS A 18 -7.15 17.46 -5.77
N GLY A 19 -6.18 16.56 -5.78
CA GLY A 19 -5.26 16.34 -4.65
C GLY A 19 -4.56 14.99 -4.75
N TRP A 20 -3.86 14.60 -3.69
CA TRP A 20 -3.21 13.29 -3.59
C TRP A 20 -4.23 12.19 -3.28
N MET A 21 -3.88 10.96 -3.63
CA MET A 21 -4.69 9.78 -3.33
C MET A 21 -3.81 8.55 -3.12
N VAL A 22 -4.33 7.56 -2.41
CA VAL A 22 -3.79 6.20 -2.46
C VAL A 22 -4.53 5.44 -3.54
N TYR A 23 -3.82 5.02 -4.57
CA TYR A 23 -4.35 4.23 -5.67
C TYR A 23 -4.30 2.75 -5.33
N ASP A 24 -5.43 2.07 -5.47
CA ASP A 24 -5.56 0.62 -5.40
C ASP A 24 -5.50 0.04 -6.81
N ARG A 25 -4.44 -0.73 -7.10
CA ARG A 25 -4.23 -1.37 -8.40
C ARG A 25 -5.33 -2.34 -8.77
N GLU A 26 -5.91 -3.05 -7.80
CA GLU A 26 -6.95 -4.02 -8.09
C GLU A 26 -8.29 -3.35 -8.42
N ARG A 27 -8.60 -2.23 -7.74
CA ARG A 27 -9.81 -1.44 -8.03
C ARG A 27 -9.64 -0.47 -9.18
N LYS A 28 -8.42 -0.25 -9.64
CA LYS A 28 -8.04 0.73 -10.68
C LYS A 28 -8.54 2.14 -10.33
N GLY A 29 -8.45 2.52 -9.06
CA GLY A 29 -8.99 3.77 -8.54
C GLY A 29 -8.50 4.08 -7.12
N PRO A 30 -9.07 5.09 -6.44
CA PRO A 30 -8.73 5.36 -5.05
C PRO A 30 -9.01 4.15 -4.16
N ALA A 31 -8.15 3.91 -3.18
CA ALA A 31 -8.37 2.89 -2.17
C ALA A 31 -9.61 3.25 -1.35
N LEU A 32 -10.43 2.26 -1.04
CA LEU A 32 -11.57 2.42 -0.13
C LEU A 32 -11.11 2.04 1.28
N ILE A 33 -11.09 3.01 2.18
CA ILE A 33 -10.65 2.85 3.57
C ILE A 33 -11.88 2.99 4.47
N GLY A 34 -12.34 1.88 5.06
CA GLY A 34 -13.63 1.85 5.73
C GLY A 34 -14.75 2.22 4.77
N THR A 35 -15.39 3.37 5.00
CA THR A 35 -16.45 3.92 4.13
C THR A 35 -15.98 5.09 3.26
N GLY A 36 -14.73 5.54 3.42
CA GLY A 36 -14.19 6.73 2.76
C GLY A 36 -13.20 6.40 1.64
N TRP A 37 -13.24 7.17 0.55
CA TRP A 37 -12.24 7.08 -0.50
C TRP A 37 -10.96 7.81 -0.09
N ALA A 38 -9.80 7.16 -0.24
CA ALA A 38 -8.49 7.75 -0.02
C ALA A 38 -8.09 8.68 -1.18
N ALA A 39 -8.92 9.67 -1.47
CA ALA A 39 -8.74 10.67 -2.52
C ALA A 39 -8.87 12.08 -1.93
N ASN A 40 -8.40 13.08 -2.69
CA ASN A 40 -8.43 14.49 -2.27
C ASN A 40 -7.67 14.74 -0.95
N LEU A 41 -6.58 14.00 -0.76
CA LEU A 41 -5.71 14.07 0.40
C LEU A 41 -4.56 15.05 0.15
N THR A 42 -3.92 15.50 1.22
CA THR A 42 -2.53 16.00 1.11
C THR A 42 -1.58 14.83 0.88
N LYS A 43 -0.35 15.13 0.46
CA LYS A 43 0.68 14.11 0.26
C LYS A 43 0.93 13.32 1.55
N GLU A 44 1.03 14.02 2.67
CA GLU A 44 1.32 13.47 3.99
C GLU A 44 0.20 12.54 4.46
N GLN A 45 -1.06 12.93 4.22
CA GLN A 45 -2.21 12.10 4.50
C GLN A 45 -2.22 10.83 3.63
N ALA A 46 -1.95 10.95 2.32
CA ALA A 46 -1.90 9.81 1.42
C ALA A 46 -0.78 8.83 1.81
N GLU A 47 0.40 9.34 2.19
CA GLU A 47 1.50 8.53 2.68
C GLU A 47 1.18 7.84 4.01
N GLN A 48 0.51 8.53 4.93
CA GLN A 48 0.06 7.93 6.19
C GLN A 48 -0.92 6.78 5.94
N VAL A 49 -1.88 6.97 5.04
CA VAL A 49 -2.84 5.92 4.66
C VAL A 49 -2.12 4.74 4.00
N LEU A 50 -1.15 5.01 3.10
CA LEU A 50 -0.35 3.96 2.48
C LEU A 50 0.42 3.16 3.53
N ARG A 51 1.08 3.84 4.49
CA ARG A 51 1.80 3.18 5.58
C ARG A 51 0.88 2.25 6.36
N SER A 52 -0.30 2.72 6.76
CA SER A 52 -1.29 1.89 7.46
C SER A 52 -1.71 0.68 6.63
N LEU A 53 -1.95 0.84 5.33
CA LEU A 53 -2.32 -0.27 4.44
C LEU A 53 -1.19 -1.30 4.21
N THR A 54 0.07 -0.87 4.31
CA THR A 54 1.23 -1.75 4.11
C THR A 54 1.77 -2.34 5.41
N ALA A 55 1.45 -1.74 6.56
CA ALA A 55 1.88 -2.20 7.89
C ALA A 55 1.17 -3.49 8.32
N ASP A 56 0.00 -3.79 7.75
CA ASP A 56 -0.77 -5.01 8.02
C ASP A 56 -0.27 -6.25 7.26
N LYS A 57 0.84 -6.16 6.50
CA LYS A 57 1.49 -7.38 6.00
C LYS A 57 2.22 -8.00 7.20
N PRO A 58 1.75 -9.13 7.78
CA PRO A 58 2.61 -9.87 8.71
C PRO A 58 3.93 -10.13 7.98
N PRO A 59 5.08 -10.04 8.66
CA PRO A 59 6.35 -10.43 8.06
C PRO A 59 6.11 -11.81 7.45
N THR A 60 6.28 -11.89 6.13
CA THR A 60 6.22 -13.15 5.40
C THR A 60 7.07 -14.13 6.19
N LYS A 61 6.47 -15.28 6.57
CA LYS A 61 7.16 -16.39 7.22
C LYS A 61 8.32 -16.85 6.31
N ALA A 62 9.44 -16.16 6.35
CA ALA A 62 10.69 -16.48 5.66
C ALA A 62 11.90 -16.21 6.57
N ASP A 63 11.71 -15.56 7.73
CA ASP A 63 12.76 -15.24 8.70
C ASP A 63 12.76 -16.18 9.93
N ARG A 64 12.20 -17.39 9.79
CA ARG A 64 12.14 -18.37 10.89
C ARG A 64 12.84 -19.67 10.52
N ASP A 65 14.09 -19.57 10.10
CA ASP A 65 15.06 -20.65 10.30
C ASP A 65 15.95 -20.28 11.51
N PRO A 66 15.89 -21.01 12.64
CA PRO A 66 16.90 -20.87 13.66
C PRO A 66 18.22 -21.44 13.12
N PRO A 67 19.38 -20.83 13.41
CA PRO A 67 20.65 -21.49 13.17
C PRO A 67 20.68 -22.80 13.98
N ALA A 68 21.03 -23.88 13.30
CA ALA A 68 21.20 -25.23 13.86
C ALA A 68 22.29 -25.30 14.93
#